data_AF-A0A2X1PK41-F1
#
_entry.id   AF-A0A2X1PK41-F1
#
_cell.length_a   1.000
_cell.length_b   1.000
_cell.length_c   1.000
_cell.angle_alpha   90.00
_cell.angle_beta   90.00
_cell.angle_gamma   90.00
#
_symmetry.space_group_name_H-M   'P 1'
#
loop_
_entity.id
_entity.type
_entity.pdbx_description
1 polymer ?
#
loop_
_entity_poly.entity_id
_entity_poly.type
_entity_poly.pdbx_seq_one_letter_code
_entity_poly.pdbx_strand_id
1 'polypeptide(L)'
;MVIVIYLETTVEKQFQRTQRDKKRPLLQDAENPRQVLEDLAKIRNPLYEEIADITLPTDEQNAKIMVNQIVDLIDNMNGLNGAL
;
A
#
# COMPACT_ATOMS: atom_id res chain seq x y z
N MET A 1 9.65 -19.33 0.74
CA MET A 1 8.34 -18.65 0.63
C MET A 1 8.61 -17.16 0.60
N VAL A 2 7.91 -16.40 -0.22
CA VAL A 2 7.97 -14.92 -0.24
C VAL A 2 6.67 -14.42 0.39
N ILE A 3 6.73 -13.34 1.17
CA ILE A 3 5.55 -12.69 1.74
C ILE A 3 5.37 -11.36 1.02
N VAL A 4 4.17 -11.14 0.48
CA VAL A 4 3.76 -9.92 -0.23
C VAL A 4 2.82 -9.13 0.67
N ILE A 5 3.17 -7.86 0.91
CA ILE A 5 2.39 -6.97 1.77
C ILE A 5 1.87 -5.81 0.93
N TYR A 6 0.55 -5.65 0.89
CA TYR A 6 -0.11 -4.50 0.27
C TYR A 6 -0.44 -3.43 1.31
N LEU A 7 0.14 -2.25 1.13
CA LEU A 7 -0.16 -1.06 1.92
C LEU A 7 -1.30 -0.27 1.27
N GLU A 8 -2.52 -0.55 1.70
CA GLU A 8 -3.73 0.05 1.15
C GLU A 8 -3.85 1.52 1.56
N THR A 9 -4.25 2.38 0.62
CA THR A 9 -4.43 3.80 0.90
C THR A 9 -5.45 4.43 -0.06
N THR A 10 -6.27 5.33 0.47
CA THR A 10 -7.30 6.01 -0.35
C THR A 10 -6.66 6.94 -1.37
N VAL A 11 -7.32 7.13 -2.52
CA VAL A 11 -6.87 8.06 -3.56
C VAL A 11 -6.70 9.48 -3.02
N GLU A 12 -7.56 9.90 -2.10
CA GLU A 12 -7.45 11.18 -1.40
C GLU A 12 -6.10 11.32 -0.69
N LYS A 13 -5.71 10.31 0.10
CA LYS A 13 -4.43 10.32 0.83
C LYS A 13 -3.24 10.23 -0.13
N GLN A 14 -3.35 9.46 -1.21
CA GLN A 14 -2.32 9.43 -2.25
C GLN A 14 -2.11 10.81 -2.83
N PHE A 15 -3.20 11.47 -3.26
CA PHE A 15 -3.17 12.79 -3.85
C PHE A 15 -2.53 13.82 -2.92
N GLN A 16 -2.96 13.88 -1.65
CA GLN A 16 -2.38 14.79 -0.65
C GLN A 16 -0.87 14.59 -0.47
N ARG A 17 -0.41 13.33 -0.47
CA ARG A 17 1.01 12.97 -0.31
C ARG A 17 1.84 13.24 -1.57
N THR A 18 1.25 13.12 -2.76
CA THR A 18 2.00 13.16 -4.04
C THR A 18 1.82 14.44 -4.84
N GLN A 19 0.82 15.29 -4.56
CA GLN A 19 0.51 16.47 -5.39
C GLN A 19 1.66 17.48 -5.52
N ARG A 20 2.62 17.49 -4.58
CA ARG A 20 3.82 18.37 -4.64
C ARG A 20 5.10 17.62 -5.04
N ASP A 21 5.01 16.31 -5.28
CA ASP A 21 6.15 15.45 -5.57
C ASP A 21 6.49 15.46 -7.06
N LYS A 22 7.56 16.18 -7.41
CA LYS A 22 8.06 16.31 -8.78
C LYS A 22 8.68 15.04 -9.35
N LYS A 23 8.86 13.99 -8.56
CA LYS A 23 9.42 12.70 -9.00
C LYS A 23 8.34 11.70 -9.45
N ARG A 24 7.12 12.18 -9.71
CA ARG A 24 5.96 11.37 -10.13
C ARG A 24 5.56 11.70 -11.58
N PRO A 25 6.25 11.18 -12.62
CA PRO A 25 5.98 11.54 -14.01
C PRO A 25 4.52 11.43 -14.42
N LEU A 26 3.84 10.35 -14.01
CA LEU A 26 2.41 10.13 -14.30
C LEU A 26 1.48 11.21 -13.70
N LEU A 27 1.92 11.93 -12.68
CA LEU A 27 1.14 12.96 -12.00
C LEU A 27 1.57 14.38 -12.38
N GLN A 28 2.82 14.58 -12.82
CA GLN A 28 3.37 15.91 -13.10
C GLN A 28 2.83 16.51 -14.39
N ASP A 29 2.71 15.69 -15.45
CA ASP A 29 2.27 16.15 -16.77
C ASP A 29 0.75 16.05 -16.95
N ALA A 30 0.04 15.62 -15.90
CA ALA A 30 -1.40 15.43 -15.93
C ALA A 30 -2.15 16.73 -15.59
N GLU A 31 -3.10 17.11 -16.44
CA GLU A 31 -4.03 18.23 -16.15
C GLU A 31 -4.86 17.97 -14.89
N ASN A 32 -5.21 16.70 -14.63
CA ASN A 32 -5.92 16.27 -13.44
C ASN A 32 -5.22 15.07 -12.78
N PRO A 33 -4.25 15.31 -11.88
CA PRO A 33 -3.51 14.23 -11.22
C PRO A 33 -4.38 13.35 -10.33
N ARG A 34 -5.51 13.87 -9.82
CA ARG A 34 -6.46 13.08 -9.03
C ARG A 34 -7.13 12.03 -9.92
N GLN A 35 -7.59 12.41 -11.11
CA GLN A 35 -8.19 11.47 -12.06
C GLN A 35 -7.22 10.35 -12.42
N VAL A 36 -5.94 10.68 -12.65
CA VAL A 36 -4.90 9.67 -12.89
C VAL A 36 -4.81 8.67 -11.73
N LEU A 37 -4.81 9.14 -10.48
CA LEU A 37 -4.78 8.24 -9.32
C LEU A 37 -6.04 7.37 -9.23
N GLU A 38 -7.23 7.91 -9.52
CA GLU A 38 -8.48 7.14 -9.53
C GLU A 38 -8.46 6.04 -10.59
N ASP A 39 -7.98 6.34 -11.79
CA ASP A 39 -7.92 5.37 -12.89
C ASP A 39 -6.83 4.31 -12.64
N LEU A 40 -5.70 4.71 -12.08
CA LEU A 40 -4.68 3.75 -11.61
C LEU A 40 -5.23 2.84 -10.51
N ALA A 41 -5.99 3.36 -9.55
CA ALA A 41 -6.58 2.57 -8.47
C ALA A 41 -7.57 1.52 -9.00
N LYS A 42 -8.44 1.88 -9.95
CA LYS A 42 -9.39 0.94 -10.58
C LYS A 42 -8.71 -0.28 -11.21
N ILE A 43 -7.55 -0.06 -11.83
CA ILE A 43 -6.81 -1.13 -12.55
C ILE A 43 -5.89 -1.89 -11.59
N ARG A 44 -5.22 -1.19 -10.67
CA ARG A 44 -4.11 -1.76 -9.90
C ARG A 44 -4.53 -2.33 -8.55
N ASN A 45 -5.53 -1.77 -7.88
CA ASN A 45 -5.94 -2.28 -6.57
C ASN A 45 -6.34 -3.77 -6.63
N PRO A 46 -7.16 -4.22 -7.60
CA PRO A 46 -7.47 -5.65 -7.70
C PRO A 46 -6.23 -6.53 -7.91
N LEU A 47 -5.24 -6.04 -8.66
CA LEU A 47 -3.99 -6.77 -8.89
C LEU A 47 -3.12 -6.83 -7.63
N TYR A 48 -3.10 -5.76 -6.83
CA TYR A 48 -2.39 -5.75 -5.55
C TYR A 48 -3.06 -6.64 -4.51
N GLU A 49 -4.39 -6.64 -4.46
CA GLU A 49 -5.19 -7.51 -3.59
C GLU A 49 -5.01 -8.99 -3.95
N GLU A 50 -4.97 -9.33 -5.24
CA GLU A 50 -4.81 -10.71 -5.73
C GLU A 50 -3.50 -11.36 -5.25
N ILE A 51 -2.41 -10.58 -5.21
CA ILE A 51 -1.08 -11.10 -4.88
C ILE A 51 -0.69 -10.93 -3.41
N ALA A 52 -1.48 -10.19 -2.62
CA ALA A 52 -1.12 -9.87 -1.24
C ALA A 52 -1.43 -11.04 -0.31
N ASP A 53 -0.42 -11.49 0.44
CA ASP A 53 -0.64 -12.37 1.58
C ASP A 53 -1.26 -11.59 2.75
N ILE A 54 -0.89 -10.31 2.86
CA ILE A 54 -1.33 -9.40 3.93
C ILE A 54 -1.67 -8.04 3.31
N THR A 55 -2.88 -7.54 3.58
CA THR A 55 -3.29 -6.17 3.25
C THR A 55 -3.45 -5.36 4.53
N LEU A 56 -2.81 -4.19 4.59
CA LEU A 56 -2.87 -3.29 5.73
C LEU A 56 -3.31 -1.89 5.30
N PRO A 57 -4.38 -1.33 5.90
CA PRO A 57 -4.76 0.05 5.65
C PRO A 57 -3.74 1.00 6.28
N THR A 58 -3.18 1.90 5.46
CA THR A 58 -2.20 2.93 5.87
C THR A 58 -2.86 4.19 6.43
N ASP A 59 -3.89 3.99 7.24
CA ASP A 59 -4.55 5.10 7.93
C ASP A 59 -3.57 5.86 8.83
N GLU A 60 -3.99 6.95 9.49
CA GLU A 60 -3.12 7.98 10.13
C GLU A 60 -2.13 7.47 11.21
N GLN A 61 -1.95 6.17 11.33
CA GLN A 61 -0.90 5.52 12.09
C GLN A 61 0.50 5.94 11.64
N ASN A 62 1.35 6.17 12.63
CA ASN A 62 2.77 6.43 12.44
C ASN A 62 3.43 5.22 11.74
N ALA A 63 4.31 5.48 10.77
CA ALA A 63 5.07 4.45 10.06
C ALA A 63 5.74 3.44 11.00
N LYS A 64 6.23 3.86 12.17
CA LYS A 64 6.84 2.98 13.18
C LYS A 64 5.84 1.96 13.74
N ILE A 65 4.60 2.37 13.99
CA ILE A 65 3.54 1.49 14.48
C ILE A 65 3.22 0.44 13.42
N MET A 66 3.07 0.88 12.17
CA MET A 66 2.77 -0.01 11.05
C MET A 66 3.90 -1.01 10.78
N VAL A 67 5.16 -0.60 10.91
CA VAL A 67 6.31 -1.52 10.82
C VAL A 67 6.26 -2.58 11.92
N ASN A 68 5.95 -2.21 13.16
CA ASN A 68 5.84 -3.19 14.25
C ASN A 68 4.70 -4.19 13.99
N GLN A 69 3.54 -3.72 13.52
CA GLN A 69 2.44 -4.61 13.14
C GLN A 69 2.84 -5.59 12.03
N ILE A 70 3.58 -5.13 11.02
CA ILE A 70 4.08 -5.99 9.95
C ILE A 70 5.02 -7.07 10.51
N VAL A 71 5.94 -6.71 11.40
CA VAL A 71 6.86 -7.66 12.04
C VAL A 71 6.08 -8.70 12.85
N ASP A 72 5.15 -8.25 13.68
CA ASP A 72 4.33 -9.15 14.52
C ASP A 72 3.51 -10.13 13.66
N LEU A 73 2.94 -9.67 12.54
CA LEU A 73 2.20 -10.53 11.61
C LEU A 73 3.11 -11.58 10.96
N ILE A 74 4.29 -11.17 10.47
CA ILE A 74 5.26 -12.08 9.87
C ILE A 74 5.74 -13.12 10.88
N ASP A 75 6.05 -12.71 12.11
CA ASP A 75 6.52 -13.61 13.17
C ASP A 75 5.44 -14.62 13.56
N ASN A 76 4.18 -14.19 13.67
CA ASN A 76 3.06 -15.09 13.93
C ASN A 76 2.84 -16.12 12.81
N MET A 77 2.94 -15.71 11.54
CA MET A 77 2.86 -16.65 10.41
C MET A 77 4.01 -17.66 10.41
N ASN A 78 5.22 -17.24 10.77
CA ASN A 78 6.38 -18.12 10.87
C ASN A 78 6.28 -19.07 12.08
N GLY A 79 5.75 -18.60 13.20
CA GLY A 79 5.53 -19.39 14.41
C GLY A 79 4.50 -20.51 14.24
N LEU A 80 3.44 -20.27 13.44
CA LEU A 80 2.47 -21.30 13.06
C LEU A 80 3.07 -22.40 12.16
N ASN A 81 4.07 -22.06 11.34
CA ASN A 81 4.76 -23.01 10.47
C ASN A 81 5.84 -23.85 11.20
N GLY A 82 6.20 -23.51 12.44
CA GLY A 82 7.16 -24.26 13.26
C GLY A 82 6.53 -25.22 14.27
N ALA A 83 5.19 -25.21 14.42
CA ALA A 83 4.44 -26.03 15.35
C ALA A 83 3.69 -27.21 14.69
N LEU A 84 3.97 -27.47 13.40
CA LEU A 84 3.53 -28.62 12.61
C LEU A 84 4.75 -29.45 12.20
#